data_AF-A0A3C0ECH4-F1
#
_entry.id   AF-A0A3C0ECH4-F1
#
_cell.length_a   1.000
_cell.length_b   1.000
_cell.length_c   1.000
_cell.angle_alpha   90.00
_cell.angle_beta   90.00
_cell.angle_gamma   90.00
#
_symmetry.space_group_name_H-M   'P 1'
#
loop_
_entity.id
_entity.type
_entity.pdbx_description
1 polymer ?
#
loop_
_entity_poly.entity_id
_entity_poly.type
_entity_poly.pdbx_seq_one_letter_code
_entity_poly.pdbx_strand_id
1 'polypeptide(L)'
;GYLLAQLNDVAGLERIRFLTSHPSFFTDEIIHAVADLPKVCEHINLPVQAGDDEVLKAMRRPYTRQEFKDLVGRIRDIVPHSSLATDI
;
A
#
# COMPACT_ATOMS: atom_id res chain seq x y z
N GLY A 1 -6.97 0.23 -8.25
CA GLY A 1 -6.93 1.69 -8.52
C GLY A 1 -8.32 2.27 -8.77
N TYR A 2 -9.17 1.61 -9.55
CA TYR A 2 -10.48 2.11 -10.02
C TYR A 2 -11.29 2.98 -9.03
N LEU A 3 -11.59 2.50 -7.81
CA LEU A 3 -12.41 3.26 -6.86
C LEU A 3 -11.73 4.58 -6.42
N LEU A 4 -10.41 4.59 -6.25
CA LEU A 4 -9.66 5.80 -5.90
C LEU A 4 -9.78 6.85 -7.02
N ALA A 5 -9.70 6.41 -8.27
CA ALA A 5 -9.88 7.29 -9.43
C ALA A 5 -11.29 7.89 -9.47
N GLN A 6 -12.34 7.09 -9.26
CA GLN A 6 -13.72 7.58 -9.21
C GLN A 6 -13.95 8.57 -8.07
N LEU A 7 -13.38 8.31 -6.89
CA LEU A 7 -13.48 9.23 -5.76
C LEU A 7 -12.70 10.54 -6.01
N ASN A 8 -11.58 10.46 -6.72
CA ASN A 8 -10.78 11.64 -7.06
C ASN A 8 -11.59 12.70 -7.84
N ASP A 9 -12.59 12.29 -8.61
CA ASP A 9 -13.41 13.22 -9.41
C ASP A 9 -14.61 13.83 -8.65
N VAL A 10 -14.87 13.38 -7.41
CA VAL A 10 -15.98 13.88 -6.60
C VAL A 10 -15.72 15.34 -6.20
N ALA A 11 -16.62 16.23 -6.60
CA ALA A 11 -16.57 17.65 -6.24
C ALA A 11 -16.73 17.83 -4.72
N GLY A 12 -15.91 18.72 -4.13
CA GLY A 12 -15.90 18.97 -2.68
C GLY A 12 -15.18 17.92 -1.84
N LEU A 13 -14.79 16.77 -2.41
CA LEU A 13 -13.84 15.87 -1.76
C LEU A 13 -12.42 16.44 -1.94
N GLU A 14 -11.77 16.79 -0.84
CA GLU A 14 -10.44 17.40 -0.87
C GLU A 14 -9.30 16.40 -0.77
N ARG A 15 -9.51 15.30 -0.03
CA ARG A 15 -8.42 14.39 0.35
C ARG A 15 -8.93 12.97 0.61
N ILE A 16 -8.18 12.00 0.10
CA ILE A 16 -8.40 10.57 0.25
C ILE A 16 -7.17 9.97 0.93
N ARG A 17 -7.35 9.39 2.12
CA ARG A 17 -6.30 8.61 2.79
C ARG A 17 -6.66 7.14 2.70
N PHE A 18 -5.83 6.38 1.98
CA PHE A 18 -5.97 4.93 1.93
C PHE A 18 -5.37 4.31 3.21
N LEU A 19 -6.23 3.80 4.09
CA LEU A 19 -5.82 3.49 5.47
C LEU A 19 -4.97 2.23 5.60
N THR A 20 -5.29 1.15 4.89
CA THR A 20 -4.49 -0.09 4.93
C THR A 20 -4.92 -1.03 3.81
N SER A 21 -4.01 -1.91 3.39
CA SER A 21 -4.34 -3.10 2.61
C SER A 21 -3.46 -4.26 3.07
N HIS A 22 -3.96 -5.48 2.89
CA HIS A 22 -3.12 -6.66 3.02
C HIS A 22 -1.98 -6.60 1.98
N PRO A 23 -0.71 -6.88 2.36
CA PRO A 23 0.42 -6.77 1.44
C PRO A 23 0.23 -7.51 0.10
N SER A 24 -0.27 -8.75 0.15
CA SER A 24 -0.55 -9.54 -1.07
C SER A 24 -1.60 -8.95 -2.01
N PHE A 25 -2.41 -7.99 -1.57
CA PHE A 25 -3.44 -7.33 -2.39
C PHE A 25 -3.05 -5.89 -2.76
N PHE A 26 -1.86 -5.44 -2.39
CA PHE A 26 -1.36 -4.13 -2.78
C PHE A 26 -0.71 -4.22 -4.17
N THR A 27 -1.54 -4.05 -5.19
CA THR A 27 -1.14 -4.16 -6.60
C THR A 27 -0.49 -2.88 -7.11
N ASP A 28 0.26 -2.97 -8.20
CA ASP A 28 0.85 -1.80 -8.87
C ASP A 28 -0.20 -0.76 -9.29
N GLU A 29 -1.42 -1.19 -9.63
CA GLU A 29 -2.54 -0.29 -9.93
C GLU A 29 -2.93 0.58 -8.71
N ILE A 30 -2.73 0.09 -7.48
CA ILE A 30 -2.93 0.89 -6.27
C ILE A 30 -1.74 1.83 -6.06
N ILE A 31 -0.52 1.37 -6.32
CA ILE A 31 0.69 2.20 -6.19
C ILE A 31 0.61 3.41 -7.13
N HIS A 32 0.28 3.18 -8.41
CA HIS A 32 0.08 4.25 -9.38
C HIS A 32 -1.10 5.16 -9.02
N ALA A 33 -2.20 4.62 -8.48
CA ALA A 33 -3.28 5.46 -8.00
C ALA A 33 -2.85 6.39 -6.84
N VAL A 34 -1.93 5.96 -5.99
CA VAL A 34 -1.35 6.82 -4.94
C VAL A 34 -0.40 7.87 -5.52
N ALA A 35 0.35 7.52 -6.57
CA ALA A 35 1.30 8.42 -7.23
C ALA A 35 0.61 9.51 -8.07
N ASP A 36 -0.41 9.12 -8.84
CA ASP A 36 -0.93 9.91 -9.96
C ASP A 36 -2.19 10.71 -9.59
N LEU A 37 -2.94 10.28 -8.57
CA LEU A 37 -4.20 10.93 -8.20
C LEU A 37 -3.98 12.03 -7.15
N PRO A 38 -4.22 13.31 -7.48
CA PRO A 38 -3.83 14.44 -6.63
C PRO A 38 -4.56 14.49 -5.29
N LYS A 39 -5.75 13.89 -5.18
CA LYS A 39 -6.48 13.83 -3.90
C LYS A 39 -6.05 12.65 -3.04
N VAL A 40 -5.34 11.66 -3.59
CA VAL A 40 -4.89 10.49 -2.84
C VAL A 40 -3.58 10.84 -2.14
N CYS A 41 -3.52 10.55 -0.85
CA CYS A 41 -2.32 10.82 -0.07
C CYS A 41 -1.23 9.80 -0.38
N GLU A 42 0.01 10.26 -0.48
CA GLU A 42 1.23 9.46 -0.43
C GLU A 42 1.50 8.87 0.98
N HIS A 43 0.46 8.37 1.64
CA HIS A 43 0.56 7.68 2.91
C HIS A 43 0.01 6.27 2.74
N ILE A 44 0.89 5.29 2.95
CA ILE A 44 0.63 3.89 2.73
C ILE A 44 0.92 3.15 4.03
N ASN A 45 -0.07 2.41 4.52
CA ASN A 45 0.08 1.55 5.69
C ASN A 45 -0.01 0.10 5.25
N LEU A 46 1.11 -0.62 5.34
CA LEU A 46 1.24 -2.01 4.95
C LEU A 46 1.57 -2.85 6.19
N PRO A 47 0.62 -3.64 6.70
CA PRO A 47 0.81 -4.41 7.90
C PRO A 47 1.67 -5.64 7.63
N VAL A 48 2.92 -5.64 8.11
CA VAL A 48 3.86 -6.77 7.90
C VAL A 48 3.58 -7.95 8.82
N GLN A 49 3.05 -7.69 10.03
CA GLN A 49 2.66 -8.66 11.06
C GLN A 49 3.81 -9.44 11.71
N ALA A 50 4.79 -9.92 10.93
CA ALA A 50 5.98 -10.62 11.41
C ALA A 50 7.14 -10.49 10.42
N GLY A 51 8.37 -10.59 10.91
CA GLY A 51 9.60 -10.52 10.11
C GLY A 51 10.20 -11.88 9.72
N ASP A 52 9.51 -12.98 10.00
CA ASP A 52 9.98 -14.36 9.81
C ASP A 52 8.97 -15.17 8.96
N ASP A 53 9.48 -15.92 7.99
CA ASP A 53 8.66 -16.63 7.01
C ASP A 53 7.86 -17.79 7.64
N GLU A 54 8.41 -18.49 8.64
CA GLU A 54 7.68 -19.56 9.33
C GLU A 54 6.58 -18.99 10.22
N VAL A 55 6.82 -17.83 10.86
CA VAL A 55 5.77 -17.11 11.60
C VAL A 55 4.68 -16.60 10.66
N LEU A 56 5.03 -15.97 9.54
CA LEU A 56 4.08 -15.51 8.52
C LEU A 56 3.21 -16.67 8.00
N LYS A 57 3.84 -17.83 7.72
CA LYS A 57 3.15 -19.05 7.33
C LYS A 57 2.22 -19.58 8.42
N ALA A 58 2.64 -19.58 9.68
CA ALA A 58 1.79 -19.95 10.82
C ALA A 58 0.58 -19.01 10.97
N MET A 59 0.75 -17.72 10.65
CA MET A 59 -0.32 -16.72 10.58
C MET A 59 -1.17 -16.81 9.30
N ARG A 60 -0.90 -17.79 8.41
CA ARG A 60 -1.57 -17.97 7.11
C ARG A 60 -1.43 -16.75 6.19
N ARG A 61 -0.30 -16.05 6.25
CA ARG A 61 0.01 -14.95 5.34
C ARG A 61 0.53 -15.51 4.01
N PRO A 62 -0.12 -15.20 2.87
CA PRO A 62 0.31 -15.66 1.56
C PRO A 62 1.40 -14.74 0.97
N TYR A 63 2.46 -14.48 1.73
CA TYR A 63 3.66 -13.77 1.31
C TYR A 63 4.82 -14.08 2.23
N THR A 64 6.03 -13.92 1.72
CA THR A 64 7.32 -14.01 2.42
C THR A 64 7.80 -12.61 2.81
N ARG A 65 8.76 -12.56 3.72
CA ARG A 65 9.50 -11.35 4.08
C ARG A 65 10.15 -10.71 2.85
N GLN A 66 10.69 -11.50 1.93
CA GLN A 66 11.33 -10.97 0.73
C GLN A 66 10.30 -10.31 -0.21
N GLU A 67 9.16 -10.95 -0.46
CA GLU A 67 8.08 -10.36 -1.28
C GLU A 67 7.55 -9.06 -0.68
N PHE A 68 7.45 -8.97 0.66
CA PHE A 68 7.11 -7.71 1.34
C PHE A 68 8.16 -6.63 1.09
N LYS A 69 9.46 -6.96 1.20
CA LYS A 69 10.54 -5.99 0.93
C LYS A 69 10.55 -5.55 -0.54
N ASP A 70 10.29 -6.45 -1.47
CA ASP A 70 10.20 -6.13 -2.89
C ASP A 70 9.01 -5.21 -3.18
N LEU A 71 7.86 -5.44 -2.54
CA LEU A 71 6.72 -4.54 -2.59
C LEU A 71 7.08 -3.14 -2.07
N VAL A 72 7.73 -3.04 -0.92
CA VAL A 72 8.19 -1.76 -0.37
C VAL A 72 9.19 -1.06 -1.30
N GLY A 73 10.07 -1.82 -1.96
CA GLY A 73 10.98 -1.32 -2.98
C GLY A 73 10.21 -0.66 -4.14
N ARG A 74 9.27 -1.38 -4.75
CA ARG A 74 8.43 -0.86 -5.84
C ARG A 74 7.68 0.42 -5.44
N ILE A 75 7.15 0.46 -4.22
CA ILE A 75 6.45 1.65 -3.72
C ILE A 75 7.38 2.85 -3.63
N ARG A 76 8.61 2.67 -3.13
CA ARG A 76 9.60 3.77 -3.05
C ARG A 76 10.10 4.19 -4.42
N ASP A 77 10.18 3.29 -5.37
CA ASP A 77 10.60 3.63 -6.73
C ASP A 77 9.54 4.49 -7.45
N ILE A 78 8.25 4.18 -7.25
CA ILE A 78 7.13 4.89 -7.89
C ILE A 78 6.70 6.13 -7.10
N VAL A 79 6.71 6.05 -5.76
CA VAL A 79 6.33 7.13 -4.83
C VAL A 79 7.48 7.39 -3.83
N PRO A 80 8.55 8.08 -4.25
CA PRO A 80 9.79 8.23 -3.45
C PRO A 80 9.61 8.89 -2.09
N HIS A 81 8.62 9.77 -1.97
CA HIS A 81 8.35 10.52 -0.75
C HIS A 81 7.19 9.95 0.08
N SER A 82 6.74 8.73 -0.25
CA SER A 82 5.66 8.08 0.48
C SER A 82 6.00 7.84 1.94
N SER A 83 5.04 8.17 2.80
CA SER A 83 5.03 7.75 4.20
C SER A 83 4.60 6.30 4.27
N LEU A 84 5.47 5.43 4.79
CA LEU A 84 5.19 4.01 5.03
C LEU A 84 4.97 3.75 6.52
N ALA A 85 3.83 3.16 6.87
CA ALA A 85 3.50 2.69 8.21
C ALA A 85 3.28 1.17 8.22
N THR A 86 3.53 0.53 9.36
CA THR A 86 3.30 -0.90 9.60
C THR A 86 2.99 -1.13 11.08
N ASP A 87 2.44 -2.30 11.41
CA ASP A 87 2.09 -2.73 12.77
C ASP A 87 3.02 -3.83 13.31
N ILE A 88 4.10 -3.42 13.97
CA ILE A 88 5.00 -4.24 14.81
C ILE A 88 5.50 -3.39 15.98
#